data_AF-A0A1G3L6Y4-F1
#
_entry.id   AF-A0A1G3L6Y4-F1
#
_cell.length_a   1.000
_cell.length_b   1.000
_cell.length_c   1.000
_cell.angle_alpha   90.00
_cell.angle_beta   90.00
_cell.angle_gamma   90.00
#
_symmetry.space_group_name_H-M   'P 1'
#
loop_
_entity.id
_entity.type
_entity.pdbx_description
1 polymer ?
#
loop_
_entity_poly.entity_id
_entity_poly.type
_entity_poly.pdbx_seq_one_letter_code
_entity_poly.pdbx_strand_id
1 'polypeptide(L)'
;MNLNKQFIFIDTNIIIYLIQDESIQNEDAKKQKKLAKELLEFILTNENKFQLCISVMVVSEILSFEEEKEIWQEFINSFDIYEYDFKCAEIFADIFKRNIKTIKSDEELNSKRNKIKMDMLILSTAIRHSGSYFITNNLKDFAKYEIDNDIKIMNTSNFLTNFGNTPDLF
;
A
#
# COMPACT_ATOMS: atom_id res chain seq x y z
N MET A 1 -22.57 -10.31 -9.22
CA MET A 1 -21.45 -9.41 -8.91
C MET A 1 -21.89 -8.50 -7.77
N ASN A 2 -21.25 -8.58 -6.60
CA ASN A 2 -21.56 -7.69 -5.48
C ASN A 2 -21.07 -6.28 -5.82
N LEU A 3 -22.00 -5.35 -5.98
CA LEU A 3 -21.76 -4.01 -6.54
C LEU A 3 -21.06 -3.01 -5.58
N ASN A 4 -20.66 -3.40 -4.37
CA ASN A 4 -20.15 -2.48 -3.34
C ASN A 4 -18.89 -2.99 -2.59
N LYS A 5 -18.00 -3.77 -3.22
CA LYS A 5 -16.71 -4.07 -2.58
C LYS A 5 -15.83 -2.81 -2.55
N GLN A 6 -15.22 -2.52 -1.41
CA GLN A 6 -14.25 -1.46 -1.25
C GLN A 6 -12.84 -1.99 -1.50
N PHE A 7 -12.12 -1.33 -2.40
CA PHE A 7 -10.77 -1.75 -2.79
C PHE A 7 -9.75 -1.14 -1.83
N ILE A 8 -8.91 -1.99 -1.24
CA ILE A 8 -7.86 -1.62 -0.32
C ILE A 8 -6.53 -1.85 -0.99
N PHE A 9 -5.82 -0.79 -1.31
CA PHE A 9 -4.45 -0.85 -1.80
C PHE A 9 -3.48 -0.77 -0.63
N ILE A 10 -2.42 -1.58 -0.64
CA ILE A 10 -1.33 -1.53 0.34
C ILE A 10 -0.01 -1.16 -0.34
N ASP A 11 0.88 -0.49 0.40
CA ASP A 11 2.24 -0.21 -0.07
C ASP A 11 3.20 -1.40 0.16
N THR A 12 4.39 -1.29 -0.41
CA THR A 12 5.45 -2.30 -0.31
C THR A 12 5.89 -2.57 1.14
N ASN A 13 5.83 -1.56 2.03
CA ASN A 13 6.28 -1.73 3.41
C ASN A 13 5.35 -2.66 4.20
N ILE A 14 4.04 -2.60 3.96
CA ILE A 14 3.10 -3.55 4.58
C ILE A 14 3.46 -4.99 4.22
N ILE A 15 3.77 -5.24 2.94
CA ILE A 15 4.18 -6.57 2.49
C ILE A 15 5.50 -6.99 3.12
N ILE A 16 6.51 -6.10 3.12
CA ILE A 16 7.81 -6.36 3.74
C ILE A 16 7.63 -6.79 5.21
N TYR A 17 6.74 -6.14 5.97
CA TYR A 17 6.49 -6.54 7.36
C TYR A 17 5.84 -7.93 7.50
N LEU A 18 4.97 -8.33 6.56
CA LEU A 18 4.36 -9.67 6.58
C LEU A 18 5.42 -10.78 6.45
N ILE A 19 6.47 -10.50 5.68
CA ILE A 19 7.39 -11.51 5.16
C ILE A 19 8.73 -11.55 5.91
N GLN A 20 9.14 -10.43 6.53
CA GLN A 20 10.40 -10.35 7.28
C GLN A 20 10.45 -11.37 8.42
N ASP A 21 11.57 -12.07 8.61
CA ASP A 21 11.79 -13.01 9.71
C ASP A 21 11.65 -12.34 11.09
N GLU A 22 10.96 -13.00 12.03
CA GLU A 22 10.75 -12.54 13.41
C GLU A 22 12.05 -12.55 14.24
N SER A 23 13.04 -13.36 13.84
CA SER A 23 14.29 -13.54 14.57
C SER A 23 15.23 -12.31 14.55
N ILE A 24 15.03 -11.38 13.60
CA ILE A 24 15.95 -10.26 13.32
C ILE A 24 15.35 -8.90 13.74
N GLN A 25 14.14 -8.88 14.29
CA GLN A 25 13.36 -7.63 14.42
C GLN A 25 13.48 -6.93 15.78
N ASN A 26 13.56 -5.60 15.73
CA ASN A 26 13.32 -4.72 16.89
C ASN A 26 11.82 -4.69 17.26
N GLU A 27 11.48 -4.11 18.42
CA GLU A 27 10.09 -4.09 18.92
C GLU A 27 9.12 -3.38 17.97
N ASP A 28 9.56 -2.30 17.32
CA ASP A 28 8.74 -1.57 16.34
C ASP A 28 8.41 -2.43 15.12
N ALA A 29 9.40 -3.13 14.55
CA ALA A 29 9.19 -4.04 13.43
C ALA A 29 8.26 -5.20 13.80
N LYS A 30 8.40 -5.78 14.99
CA LYS A 30 7.48 -6.81 15.50
C LYS A 30 6.05 -6.29 15.60
N LYS A 31 5.87 -5.05 16.08
CA LYS A 31 4.56 -4.40 16.13
C LYS A 31 3.97 -4.17 14.74
N GLN A 32 4.77 -3.70 13.78
CA GLN A 32 4.29 -3.47 12.42
C GLN A 32 3.92 -4.79 11.71
N LYS A 33 4.71 -5.85 11.92
CA LYS A 33 4.40 -7.20 11.45
C LYS A 33 3.08 -7.72 12.03
N LYS A 34 2.87 -7.56 13.34
CA LYS A 34 1.60 -7.93 13.98
C LYS A 34 0.42 -7.18 13.36
N LEU A 35 0.51 -5.87 13.19
CA LEU A 35 -0.55 -5.05 12.58
C LEU A 35 -0.81 -5.47 11.13
N ALA A 36 0.23 -5.77 10.35
CA ALA A 36 0.06 -6.22 8.97
C ALA A 36 -0.65 -7.58 8.89
N LYS A 37 -0.34 -8.52 9.81
CA LYS A 37 -1.06 -9.80 9.92
C LYS A 37 -2.54 -9.58 10.27
N GLU A 38 -2.82 -8.76 11.28
CA GLU A 38 -4.19 -8.42 11.69
C GLU A 38 -4.99 -7.76 10.54
N LEU A 39 -4.35 -6.89 9.74
CA LEU A 39 -4.96 -6.31 8.55
C LEU A 39 -5.36 -7.38 7.53
N LEU A 40 -4.45 -8.29 7.20
CA LEU A 40 -4.69 -9.34 6.23
C LEU A 40 -5.82 -10.28 6.70
N GLU A 41 -5.75 -10.75 7.95
CA GLU A 41 -6.78 -11.60 8.56
C GLU A 41 -8.15 -10.91 8.56
N PHE A 42 -8.20 -9.63 8.93
CA PHE A 42 -9.44 -8.86 8.94
C PHE A 42 -10.07 -8.75 7.55
N ILE A 43 -9.26 -8.46 6.52
CA ILE A 43 -9.75 -8.31 5.14
C ILE A 43 -10.22 -9.66 4.59
N LEU A 44 -9.49 -10.74 4.83
CA LEU A 44 -9.88 -12.10 4.43
C LEU A 44 -11.19 -12.53 5.09
N THR A 45 -11.38 -12.19 6.37
CA THR A 45 -12.63 -12.47 7.10
C THR A 45 -13.81 -11.64 6.57
N ASN A 46 -13.54 -10.49 5.95
CA ASN A 46 -14.53 -9.56 5.40
C ASN A 46 -14.47 -9.49 3.86
N GLU A 47 -14.16 -10.59 3.18
CA GLU A 47 -13.97 -10.65 1.73
C GLU A 47 -15.20 -10.19 0.93
N ASN A 48 -16.40 -10.22 1.52
CA ASN A 48 -17.63 -9.73 0.90
C ASN A 48 -17.72 -8.20 0.86
N LYS A 49 -16.98 -7.50 1.74
CA LYS A 49 -16.92 -6.03 1.85
C LYS A 49 -15.64 -5.46 1.27
N PHE A 50 -14.52 -6.15 1.45
CA PHE A 50 -13.21 -5.65 1.11
C PHE A 50 -12.51 -6.53 0.08
N GLN A 51 -11.64 -5.90 -0.72
CA GLN A 51 -10.78 -6.58 -1.68
C GLN A 51 -9.36 -6.03 -1.54
N LEU A 52 -8.41 -6.92 -1.26
CA LEU A 52 -7.02 -6.56 -1.05
C LEU A 52 -6.29 -6.50 -2.39
N CYS A 53 -5.76 -5.32 -2.71
CA CYS A 53 -5.19 -4.98 -3.99
C CYS A 53 -3.74 -4.52 -3.84
N ILE A 54 -2.89 -4.81 -4.83
CA ILE A 54 -1.53 -4.26 -4.91
C ILE A 54 -1.25 -3.72 -6.30
N SER A 55 -0.41 -2.70 -6.39
CA SER A 55 0.13 -2.25 -7.68
C SER A 55 1.18 -3.24 -8.17
N VAL A 56 1.27 -3.44 -9.48
CA VAL A 56 2.41 -4.16 -10.09
C VAL A 56 3.76 -3.53 -9.74
N MET A 57 3.79 -2.25 -9.35
CA MET A 57 4.99 -1.60 -8.83
C MET A 57 5.45 -2.21 -7.49
N VAL A 58 4.51 -2.53 -6.60
CA VAL A 58 4.80 -3.24 -5.34
C VAL A 58 5.36 -4.62 -5.65
N VAL A 59 4.75 -5.35 -6.59
CA VAL A 59 5.26 -6.66 -7.06
C VAL A 59 6.70 -6.54 -7.56
N SER A 60 6.99 -5.52 -8.36
CA SER A 60 8.34 -5.29 -8.89
C SER A 60 9.38 -5.00 -7.80
N GLU A 61 9.00 -4.27 -6.74
CA GLU A 61 9.90 -4.03 -5.61
C GLU A 61 10.16 -5.32 -4.84
N ILE A 62 9.12 -6.10 -4.51
CA ILE A 62 9.27 -7.39 -3.80
C ILE A 62 10.16 -8.35 -4.57
N LEU A 63 9.92 -8.51 -5.88
CA LEU A 63 10.73 -9.37 -6.74
C LEU A 63 12.19 -8.88 -6.91
N SER A 64 12.50 -7.64 -6.51
CA SER A 64 13.86 -7.09 -6.54
C SER A 64 14.65 -7.38 -5.26
N PHE A 65 14.01 -7.79 -4.17
CA PHE A 65 14.67 -8.02 -2.88
C PHE A 65 15.26 -9.43 -2.72
N GLU A 66 14.77 -10.44 -3.45
CA GLU A 66 14.98 -11.85 -3.07
C GLU A 66 15.27 -12.79 -4.24
N GLU A 67 16.08 -13.82 -3.98
CA GLU A 67 16.47 -14.86 -4.95
C GLU A 67 15.42 -15.99 -5.09
N GLU A 68 14.50 -16.14 -4.13
CA GLU A 68 13.51 -17.24 -4.06
C GLU A 68 12.16 -16.92 -4.73
N LYS A 69 12.19 -16.59 -6.02
CA LYS A 69 11.02 -16.14 -6.82
C LYS A 69 9.76 -17.00 -6.69
N GLU A 70 9.88 -18.31 -6.45
CA GLU A 70 8.74 -19.24 -6.38
C GLU A 70 7.87 -19.01 -5.14
N ILE A 71 8.48 -18.78 -3.96
CA ILE A 71 7.76 -18.48 -2.72
C ILE A 71 7.03 -17.13 -2.84
N TRP A 72 7.67 -16.17 -3.50
CA TRP A 72 7.08 -14.85 -3.75
C TRP A 72 5.87 -14.92 -4.66
N GLN A 73 5.90 -15.79 -5.67
CA GLN A 73 4.80 -15.91 -6.61
C GLN A 73 3.52 -16.41 -5.93
N GLU A 74 3.59 -17.42 -5.06
CA GLU A 74 2.42 -17.93 -4.33
C GLU A 74 1.83 -16.89 -3.39
N PHE A 75 2.69 -16.16 -2.66
CA PHE A 75 2.24 -15.08 -1.78
C PHE A 75 1.61 -13.93 -2.57
N ILE A 76 2.24 -13.48 -3.66
CA ILE A 76 1.75 -12.40 -4.53
C ILE A 76 0.40 -12.79 -5.18
N ASN A 77 0.19 -14.07 -5.50
CA ASN A 77 -1.07 -14.55 -6.06
C ASN A 77 -2.26 -14.46 -5.09
N SER A 78 -2.03 -14.19 -3.80
CA SER A 78 -3.10 -13.93 -2.83
C SER A 78 -3.68 -12.51 -2.92
N PHE A 79 -3.10 -11.65 -3.75
CA PHE A 79 -3.51 -10.27 -3.96
C PHE A 79 -4.09 -10.06 -5.36
N ASP A 80 -5.06 -9.16 -5.48
CA ASP A 80 -5.44 -8.65 -6.79
C ASP A 80 -4.41 -7.63 -7.28
N ILE A 81 -3.69 -8.00 -8.34
CA ILE A 81 -2.60 -7.20 -8.90
C ILE A 81 -3.15 -6.29 -9.98
N TYR A 82 -2.91 -4.98 -9.84
CA TYR A 82 -3.34 -3.99 -10.80
C TYR A 82 -2.17 -3.41 -11.60
N GLU A 83 -2.34 -3.37 -12.91
CA GLU A 83 -1.35 -2.85 -13.86
C GLU A 83 -1.24 -1.33 -13.83
N TYR A 84 -0.07 -0.84 -14.25
CA TYR A 84 0.21 0.58 -14.43
C TYR A 84 -0.02 0.98 -15.90
N ASP A 85 -1.15 1.64 -16.18
CA ASP A 85 -1.55 2.06 -17.52
C ASP A 85 -1.23 3.55 -17.80
N PHE A 86 -1.60 4.03 -18.99
CA PHE A 86 -1.43 5.43 -19.37
C PHE A 86 -2.19 6.40 -18.45
N LYS A 87 -3.35 6.00 -17.92
CA LYS A 87 -4.12 6.83 -17.00
C LYS A 87 -3.48 6.91 -15.62
N CYS A 88 -2.81 5.85 -15.16
CA CYS A 88 -1.92 5.93 -13.99
C CYS A 88 -0.83 6.99 -14.22
N ALA A 89 -0.23 7.03 -15.43
CA ALA A 89 0.79 8.02 -15.78
C ALA A 89 0.27 9.47 -15.76
N GLU A 90 -0.95 9.71 -16.22
CA GLU A 90 -1.60 11.03 -16.11
C GLU A 90 -1.76 11.45 -14.64
N ILE A 91 -2.29 10.57 -13.79
CA ILE A 91 -2.47 10.82 -12.35
C ILE A 91 -1.12 11.05 -11.66
N PHE A 92 -0.11 10.22 -11.96
CA PHE A 92 1.24 10.39 -11.45
C PHE A 92 1.81 11.76 -11.83
N ALA A 93 1.67 12.17 -13.09
CA ALA A 93 2.19 13.46 -13.55
C ALA A 93 1.53 14.63 -12.81
N ASP A 94 0.24 14.53 -12.52
CA ASP A 94 -0.48 15.56 -11.77
C ASP A 94 -0.04 15.62 -10.30
N ILE A 95 0.09 14.47 -9.62
CA ILE A 95 0.65 14.40 -8.27
C ILE A 95 2.07 14.97 -8.27
N PHE A 96 2.92 14.55 -9.20
CA PHE A 96 4.31 14.97 -9.27
C PHE A 96 4.44 16.49 -9.49
N LYS A 97 3.66 17.07 -10.41
CA LYS A 97 3.67 18.51 -10.71
C LYS A 97 3.28 19.34 -9.49
N ARG A 98 2.23 18.95 -8.77
CA ARG A 98 1.77 19.65 -7.55
C ARG A 98 2.84 19.63 -6.46
N ASN A 99 3.56 18.51 -6.36
CA ASN A 99 4.53 18.27 -5.29
C ASN A 99 5.99 18.57 -5.67
N ILE A 100 6.25 19.13 -6.86
CA ILE A 100 7.62 19.31 -7.39
C ILE A 100 8.53 20.15 -6.48
N LYS A 101 7.97 21.14 -5.77
CA LYS A 101 8.75 21.98 -4.84
C LYS A 101 9.19 21.19 -3.61
N THR A 102 8.29 20.39 -3.03
CA THR A 102 8.58 19.49 -1.91
C THR A 102 9.62 18.43 -2.29
N ILE A 103 9.52 17.88 -3.50
CA ILE A 103 10.46 16.88 -4.03
C ILE A 103 11.86 17.49 -4.21
N LYS A 104 11.94 18.73 -4.69
CA LYS A 104 13.22 19.45 -4.88
C LYS A 104 13.85 19.89 -3.56
N SER A 105 13.08 20.14 -2.50
CA SER A 105 13.66 20.50 -1.19
C SER A 105 14.26 19.31 -0.44
N ASP A 106 13.87 18.08 -0.77
CA ASP A 106 14.37 16.84 -0.16
C ASP A 106 15.69 16.31 -0.81
N GLU A 107 16.41 17.19 -1.51
CA GLU A 107 17.42 16.91 -2.56
C GLU A 107 18.76 16.25 -2.14
N GLU A 108 18.99 15.89 -0.87
CA GLU A 108 20.33 15.47 -0.46
C GLU A 108 20.69 13.99 -0.73
N LEU A 109 19.75 13.10 -1.11
CA LEU A 109 20.06 11.68 -1.38
C LEU A 109 19.24 11.10 -2.55
N ASN A 110 19.91 10.68 -3.64
CA ASN A 110 19.31 10.05 -4.82
C ASN A 110 18.36 8.86 -4.48
N SER A 111 18.66 8.11 -3.40
CA SER A 111 17.83 7.01 -2.92
C SER A 111 16.43 7.47 -2.45
N LYS A 112 16.34 8.64 -1.80
CA LYS A 112 15.08 9.21 -1.32
C LYS A 112 14.16 9.61 -2.50
N ARG A 113 14.74 10.10 -3.59
CA ARG A 113 14.01 10.45 -4.81
C ARG A 113 13.37 9.24 -5.49
N ASN A 114 14.08 8.12 -5.54
CA ASN A 114 13.53 6.88 -6.13
C ASN A 114 12.37 6.34 -5.29
N LYS A 115 12.50 6.35 -3.96
CA LYS A 115 11.42 5.98 -3.05
C LYS A 115 10.17 6.85 -3.26
N ILE A 116 10.33 8.17 -3.25
CA ILE A 116 9.21 9.12 -3.47
C ILE A 116 8.51 8.86 -4.81
N LYS A 117 9.28 8.64 -5.89
CA LYS A 117 8.71 8.32 -7.19
C LYS A 117 7.93 7.01 -7.15
N MET A 118 8.49 5.97 -6.52
CA MET A 118 7.83 4.67 -6.40
C MET A 118 6.52 4.77 -5.62
N ASP A 119 6.53 5.46 -4.48
CA ASP A 119 5.34 5.74 -3.67
C ASP A 119 4.23 6.42 -4.50
N MET A 120 4.60 7.39 -5.35
CA MET A 120 3.64 8.05 -6.26
C MET A 120 3.13 7.14 -7.38
N LEU A 121 3.94 6.23 -7.90
CA LEU A 121 3.52 5.24 -8.91
C LEU A 121 2.52 4.23 -8.32
N ILE A 122 2.78 3.77 -7.09
CA ILE A 122 1.89 2.88 -6.35
C ILE A 122 0.56 3.59 -6.06
N LEU A 123 0.60 4.81 -5.55
CA LEU A 123 -0.59 5.59 -5.23
C LEU A 123 -1.43 5.93 -6.48
N SER A 124 -0.79 6.33 -7.58
CA SER A 124 -1.50 6.61 -8.83
C SER A 124 -2.23 5.38 -9.38
N THR A 125 -1.66 4.18 -9.21
CA THR A 125 -2.34 2.92 -9.51
C THR A 125 -3.60 2.76 -8.64
N ALA A 126 -3.48 2.98 -7.33
CA ALA A 126 -4.62 2.87 -6.42
C ALA A 126 -5.76 3.83 -6.78
N ILE A 127 -5.43 5.09 -7.11
CA ILE A 127 -6.41 6.10 -7.52
C ILE A 127 -7.10 5.70 -8.83
N ARG A 128 -6.31 5.28 -9.83
CA ARG A 128 -6.81 4.89 -11.16
C ARG A 128 -7.83 3.76 -11.09
N HIS A 129 -7.61 2.81 -10.20
CA HIS A 129 -8.45 1.62 -10.05
C HIS A 129 -9.47 1.76 -8.92
N SER A 130 -9.88 3.00 -8.63
CA SER A 130 -10.96 3.32 -7.68
C SER A 130 -10.72 2.75 -6.28
N GLY A 131 -9.46 2.77 -5.83
CA GLY A 131 -9.09 2.46 -4.46
C GLY A 131 -9.92 3.29 -3.49
N SER A 132 -10.62 2.61 -2.57
CA SER A 132 -11.34 3.28 -1.49
C SER A 132 -10.38 3.66 -0.36
N TYR A 133 -9.37 2.80 -0.12
CA TYR A 133 -8.37 2.98 0.92
C TYR A 133 -6.97 2.70 0.38
N PHE A 134 -6.01 3.49 0.85
CA PHE A 134 -4.59 3.26 0.67
C PHE A 134 -3.92 3.11 2.03
N ILE A 135 -3.45 1.92 2.34
CA ILE A 135 -2.88 1.60 3.65
C ILE A 135 -1.35 1.62 3.57
N THR A 136 -0.76 2.48 4.38
CA THR A 136 0.70 2.65 4.47
C THR A 136 1.10 2.98 5.90
N ASN A 137 2.23 2.44 6.34
CA ASN A 137 2.83 2.84 7.61
C ASN A 137 3.64 4.16 7.50
N ASN A 138 3.84 4.67 6.28
CA ASN A 138 4.58 5.91 6.00
C ASN A 138 3.66 7.12 5.77
N LEU A 139 2.62 7.28 6.59
CA LEU A 139 1.63 8.36 6.44
C LEU A 139 2.23 9.75 6.29
N LYS A 140 3.32 10.05 6.99
CA LYS A 140 3.98 11.36 6.93
C LYS A 140 4.53 11.67 5.55
N ASP A 141 4.95 10.66 4.79
CA ASP A 141 5.48 10.85 3.45
C ASP A 141 4.34 11.05 2.44
N PHE A 142 3.26 10.29 2.56
CA PHE A 142 2.08 10.43 1.72
C PHE A 142 1.24 11.68 2.02
N ALA A 143 1.20 12.14 3.27
CA ALA A 143 0.48 13.36 3.67
C ALA A 143 1.05 14.63 3.03
N LYS A 144 2.29 14.58 2.52
CA LYS A 144 2.90 15.70 1.78
C LYS A 144 2.33 15.82 0.37
N TYR A 145 1.72 14.77 -0.15
CA TYR A 145 1.20 14.77 -1.51
C TYR A 145 -0.16 15.46 -1.52
N GLU A 146 -0.24 16.59 -2.21
CA GLU A 146 -1.54 17.16 -2.56
C GLU A 146 -2.25 16.22 -3.52
N ILE A 147 -3.31 15.56 -3.02
CA ILE A 147 -4.07 14.53 -3.71
C ILE A 147 -5.51 15.01 -3.82
N ASP A 148 -6.03 15.05 -5.04
CA ASP A 148 -7.38 15.52 -5.35
C ASP A 148 -8.20 14.36 -5.91
N ASN A 149 -8.64 13.50 -5.00
CA ASN A 149 -9.55 12.37 -5.25
C ASN A 149 -10.09 11.81 -3.92
N ASP A 150 -11.00 10.85 -4.05
CA ASP A 150 -11.74 10.28 -2.92
C ASP A 150 -10.99 9.17 -2.14
N ILE A 151 -9.73 8.85 -2.49
CA ILE A 151 -8.99 7.79 -1.80
C ILE A 151 -8.66 8.19 -0.36
N LYS A 152 -8.94 7.30 0.59
CA LYS A 152 -8.59 7.52 2.01
C LYS A 152 -7.24 6.90 2.33
N ILE A 153 -6.23 7.74 2.54
CA ILE A 153 -4.91 7.29 3.00
C ILE A 153 -4.90 7.17 4.52
N MET A 154 -4.57 5.99 5.05
CA MET A 154 -4.48 5.75 6.49
C MET A 154 -3.42 4.70 6.82
N ASN A 155 -3.00 4.65 8.10
CA ASN A 155 -2.14 3.57 8.57
C ASN A 155 -2.98 2.37 9.00
N THR A 156 -2.29 1.26 9.19
CA THR A 156 -2.89 -0.02 9.55
C THR A 156 -3.71 0.05 10.84
N SER A 157 -3.17 0.71 11.88
CA SER A 157 -3.86 0.86 13.17
C SER A 157 -5.16 1.66 13.06
N ASN A 158 -5.18 2.73 12.27
CA ASN A 158 -6.37 3.56 12.07
C ASN A 158 -7.44 2.79 11.29
N PHE A 159 -7.03 2.03 10.27
CA PHE A 159 -7.95 1.18 9.52
C PHE A 159 -8.59 0.12 10.44
N LEU A 160 -7.78 -0.62 11.19
CA LEU A 160 -8.26 -1.63 12.14
C LEU A 160 -9.11 -1.03 13.26
N THR A 161 -8.83 0.19 13.72
CA THR A 161 -9.68 0.84 14.73
C THR A 161 -11.05 1.23 14.16
N ASN A 162 -11.09 1.70 12.91
CA ASN A 162 -12.32 2.12 12.23
C ASN A 162 -13.21 0.95 11.82
N PHE A 163 -12.63 -0.21 11.51
CA PHE A 163 -13.36 -1.34 10.93
C PHE A 163 -13.24 -2.66 11.73
N GLY A 164 -12.17 -2.84 12.50
CA GLY A 164 -11.89 -4.06 13.26
C GLY A 164 -12.51 -4.11 14.66
N ASN A 165 -13.00 -2.98 15.19
CA ASN A 165 -13.67 -2.90 16.50
C ASN A 165 -15.20 -2.99 16.41
N THR A 166 -15.78 -3.48 15.31
CA THR A 166 -17.16 -3.98 15.36
C THR A 166 -17.13 -5.39 15.96
N PRO A 167 -17.49 -5.60 17.25
CA PRO A 167 -17.88 -6.92 17.67
C PRO A 167 -19.06 -7.33 16.79
N ASP A 168 -18.95 -8.48 16.14
CA ASP A 168 -20.07 -9.05 15.40
C ASP A 168 -21.25 -9.25 16.36
N LEU A 169 -22.21 -8.34 16.29
CA LEU A 169 -23.61 -8.72 16.27
C LEU A 169 -23.82 -9.29 14.86
N PHE A 170 -23.64 -10.60 14.69
CA PHE A 170 -24.47 -11.53 13.91
C PHE A 170 -23.86 -12.93 13.96
#